data_AF-A0A521GU77-F1
#
_entry.id   AF-A0A521GU77-F1
#
_cell.length_a   1.000
_cell.length_b   1.000
_cell.length_c   1.000
_cell.angle_alpha   90.00
_cell.angle_beta   90.00
_cell.angle_gamma   90.00
#
_symmetry.space_group_name_H-M   'P 1'
#
loop_
_entity.id
_entity.type
_entity.pdbx_description
1 polymer ?
#
loop_
_entity_poly.entity_id
_entity_poly.type
_entity_poly.pdbx_seq_one_letter_code
_entity_poly.pdbx_strand_id
1 'polypeptide(L)'
;MRAALFAILLFLPVMAFAVMPDEKLSDPALELRAQEISRQLRCVVCQNETVDESNAPIAADIRKLVRARLTAGDTDQQILDHMTERYGEFVLLKPKWSAQNAALWLAPFLVLMLGLCLLIKRRGKK
;
A
#
# COMPACT_ATOMS: atom_id res chain seq x y z
N MET A 1 -4.94 26.52 -35.02
CA MET A 1 -5.83 26.55 -33.82
C MET A 1 -6.17 25.14 -33.30
N ARG A 2 -6.67 24.21 -34.11
CA ARG A 2 -7.01 22.83 -33.68
C ARG A 2 -5.83 22.02 -33.12
N ALA A 3 -4.64 22.13 -33.73
CA ALA A 3 -3.44 21.43 -33.26
C ALA A 3 -2.94 21.96 -31.89
N ALA A 4 -3.09 23.26 -31.62
CA ALA A 4 -2.75 23.85 -30.32
C ALA A 4 -3.73 23.42 -29.23
N LEU A 5 -5.02 23.30 -29.54
CA LEU A 5 -6.04 22.77 -28.64
C LEU A 5 -5.77 21.30 -28.29
N PHE A 6 -5.37 20.48 -29.25
CA PHE A 6 -4.98 19.08 -29.01
C PHE A 6 -3.71 18.96 -28.15
N ALA A 7 -2.70 19.82 -28.38
CA ALA A 7 -1.49 19.84 -27.58
C ALA A 7 -1.75 20.26 -26.12
N ILE A 8 -2.66 21.22 -25.90
CA ILE A 8 -3.06 21.62 -24.55
C ILE A 8 -3.83 20.49 -23.85
N LEU A 9 -4.71 19.78 -24.55
CA LEU A 9 -5.49 18.66 -23.98
C LEU A 9 -4.62 17.46 -23.56
N LEU A 10 -3.49 17.23 -24.26
CA LEU A 10 -2.53 16.17 -23.96
C LEU A 10 -1.61 16.48 -22.76
N PHE A 11 -1.52 17.75 -22.35
CA PHE A 11 -0.69 18.21 -21.22
C PHE A 11 -1.49 18.48 -19.93
N LEU A 12 -2.74 18.03 -19.84
CA LEU A 12 -3.53 18.03 -18.61
C LEU A 12 -3.52 16.65 -17.89
N PRO A 13 -2.40 16.09 -17.42
CA PRO A 13 -2.50 15.28 -16.21
C PRO A 13 -2.63 16.31 -15.08
N VAL A 14 -3.86 16.79 -14.85
CA VAL A 14 -4.19 17.48 -13.61
C VAL A 14 -3.88 16.47 -12.52
N MET A 15 -2.82 16.72 -11.74
CA MET A 15 -2.56 16.05 -10.48
C MET A 15 -3.68 16.45 -9.51
N ALA A 16 -4.85 15.85 -9.70
CA ALA A 16 -5.96 15.95 -8.78
C ALA A 16 -5.67 14.98 -7.65
N PHE A 17 -4.93 15.45 -6.64
CA PHE A 17 -4.97 14.81 -5.33
C PHE A 17 -6.36 15.07 -4.76
N ALA A 18 -7.32 14.21 -5.12
CA ALA A 18 -8.70 14.29 -4.68
C ALA A 18 -8.81 13.80 -3.24
N VAL A 19 -8.26 14.56 -2.30
CA VAL A 19 -8.64 14.42 -0.89
C VAL A 19 -9.97 15.14 -0.73
N MET A 20 -11.02 14.41 -0.35
CA MET A 20 -12.33 15.01 -0.12
C MET A 20 -12.19 16.08 0.99
N PRO A 21 -12.64 17.34 0.76
CA PRO A 21 -12.40 18.44 1.70
C PRO A 21 -13.00 18.22 3.09
N ASP A 22 -14.08 17.44 3.18
CA ASP A 22 -14.79 17.09 4.41
C ASP A 22 -14.02 16.09 5.29
N GLU A 23 -12.97 15.46 4.75
CA GLU A 23 -12.17 14.48 5.46
C GLU A 23 -10.88 15.05 6.07
N LYS A 24 -10.46 16.28 5.74
CA LYS A 24 -9.18 16.81 6.20
C LYS A 24 -9.17 17.16 7.69
N LEU A 25 -8.10 16.78 8.38
CA LEU A 25 -7.79 17.27 9.72
C LEU A 25 -7.44 18.77 9.68
N SER A 26 -7.80 19.47 10.76
CA SER A 26 -7.44 20.90 10.94
C SER A 26 -5.94 21.09 11.18
N ASP A 27 -5.27 20.12 11.81
CA ASP A 27 -3.82 20.12 11.99
C ASP A 27 -3.13 19.56 10.73
N PRO A 28 -2.35 20.37 10.01
CA PRO A 28 -1.67 19.94 8.78
C PRO A 28 -0.63 18.83 9.04
N ALA A 29 -0.01 18.76 10.23
CA ALA A 29 0.95 17.71 10.54
C ALA A 29 0.26 16.36 10.72
N LEU A 30 -0.91 16.34 11.38
CA LEU A 30 -1.73 15.13 11.52
C LEU A 30 -2.32 14.71 10.17
N GLU A 31 -2.73 15.65 9.32
CA GLU A 31 -3.26 15.31 8.00
C GLU A 31 -2.19 14.64 7.11
N LEU A 32 -0.95 15.13 7.15
CA LEU A 32 0.15 14.50 6.43
C LEU A 32 0.43 13.08 6.94
N ARG A 33 0.39 12.87 8.26
CA ARG A 33 0.50 11.52 8.85
C ARG A 33 -0.66 10.61 8.43
N ALA A 34 -1.88 11.14 8.39
CA ALA A 34 -3.05 10.38 7.94
C ALA A 34 -2.92 9.89 6.50
N GLN A 35 -2.42 10.74 5.60
CA GLN A 35 -2.16 10.38 4.20
C GLN A 35 -1.06 9.32 4.09
N GLU A 36 0.05 9.49 4.83
CA GLU A 36 1.14 8.51 4.80
C GLU A 36 0.71 7.13 5.30
N ILE A 37 -0.10 7.07 6.36
CA ILE A 37 -0.70 5.81 6.82
C ILE A 37 -1.66 5.25 5.77
N SER A 38 -2.51 6.08 5.18
CA SER A 38 -3.50 5.64 4.18
C SER A 38 -2.86 5.06 2.92
N ARG A 39 -1.66 5.51 2.54
CA ARG A 39 -0.87 4.95 1.42
C ARG A 39 -0.24 3.59 1.74
N GLN A 40 -0.02 3.30 3.02
CA GLN A 40 0.45 1.99 3.47
C GLN A 40 -0.68 0.96 3.53
N LEU A 41 -1.93 1.40 3.41
CA LEU A 41 -3.11 0.55 3.42
C LEU A 41 -3.62 0.32 2.00
N ARG A 42 -3.99 -0.93 1.71
CA ARG A 42 -4.60 -1.38 0.47
C ARG A 42 -6.12 -1.36 0.60
N CYS A 43 -6.83 -0.95 -0.44
CA CYS A 43 -8.26 -1.14 -0.50
C CYS A 43 -8.60 -2.64 -0.63
N VAL A 44 -9.26 -3.22 0.37
CA VAL A 44 -9.57 -4.67 0.43
C VAL A 44 -10.58 -5.15 -0.61
N VAL A 45 -11.33 -4.24 -1.23
CA VAL A 45 -12.31 -4.55 -2.29
C VAL A 45 -11.86 -4.12 -3.68
N CYS A 46 -10.71 -3.45 -3.79
CA CYS A 46 -10.25 -2.86 -5.04
C CYS A 46 -9.09 -3.65 -5.64
N GLN A 47 -8.83 -3.43 -6.94
CA GLN A 47 -7.77 -4.11 -7.65
C GLN A 47 -6.44 -3.34 -7.53
N ASN A 48 -5.64 -3.69 -6.52
CA ASN A 48 -4.28 -3.17 -6.35
C ASN A 48 -4.18 -1.64 -6.19
N GLU A 49 -5.12 -1.07 -5.44
CA GLU A 49 -5.16 0.37 -5.12
C GLU A 49 -4.92 0.59 -3.63
N THR A 50 -4.36 1.75 -3.28
CA THR A 50 -4.27 2.19 -1.89
C THR A 50 -5.61 2.72 -1.39
N VAL A 51 -5.76 2.78 -0.06
CA VAL A 51 -6.92 3.43 0.57
C VAL A 51 -6.89 4.94 0.36
N ASP A 52 -5.72 5.55 0.18
CA ASP A 52 -5.57 6.98 -0.14
C ASP A 52 -6.15 7.32 -1.53
N GLU A 53 -5.92 6.45 -2.52
CA GLU A 53 -6.29 6.70 -3.93
C GLU A 53 -7.70 6.23 -4.30
N SER A 54 -8.23 5.22 -3.59
CA SER A 54 -9.49 4.60 -3.99
C SER A 54 -10.73 5.38 -3.56
N ASN A 55 -11.71 5.44 -4.47
CA ASN A 55 -13.02 6.05 -4.26
C ASN A 55 -14.08 5.06 -3.71
N ALA A 56 -13.67 3.84 -3.35
CA ALA A 56 -14.59 2.87 -2.76
C ALA A 56 -15.15 3.38 -1.41
N PRO A 57 -16.44 3.12 -1.09
CA PRO A 57 -17.02 3.51 0.20
C PRO A 57 -16.22 3.00 1.41
N ILE A 58 -15.71 1.77 1.33
CA ILE A 58 -14.88 1.19 2.39
C ILE A 58 -13.54 1.91 2.56
N ALA A 59 -12.97 2.46 1.48
CA ALA A 59 -11.72 3.22 1.57
C ALA A 59 -11.97 4.54 2.30
N ALA A 60 -13.08 5.23 2.03
CA ALA A 60 -13.49 6.42 2.77
C ALA A 60 -13.67 6.14 4.26
N ASP A 61 -14.33 5.03 4.62
CA ASP A 61 -14.52 4.65 6.02
C ASP A 61 -13.17 4.37 6.73
N ILE A 62 -12.23 3.70 6.06
CA ILE A 62 -10.89 3.46 6.61
C ILE A 62 -10.14 4.78 6.79
N ARG A 63 -10.17 5.69 5.81
CA ARG A 63 -9.52 7.02 5.93
C ARG A 63 -10.07 7.81 7.12
N LYS A 64 -11.40 7.81 7.31
CA LYS A 64 -12.05 8.45 8.47
C LYS A 64 -11.60 7.80 9.78
N LEU A 65 -11.50 6.48 9.82
CA LEU A 65 -11.04 5.75 11.01
C LEU A 65 -9.57 6.05 11.35
N VAL A 66 -8.68 6.10 10.35
CA VAL A 66 -7.26 6.49 10.53
C VAL A 66 -7.17 7.88 11.17
N ARG A 67 -7.92 8.85 10.65
CA ARG A 67 -7.92 10.22 11.19
C ARG A 67 -8.47 10.28 12.61
N ALA A 68 -9.56 9.58 12.88
CA ALA A 68 -10.14 9.51 14.22
C ALA A 68 -9.13 8.94 15.24
N ARG A 69 -8.38 7.91 14.85
CA ARG A 69 -7.33 7.31 15.68
C ARG A 69 -6.14 8.24 15.91
N LEU A 70 -5.70 8.97 14.87
CA LEU A 70 -4.67 10.00 15.01
C LEU A 70 -5.10 11.11 15.98
N THR A 71 -6.35 11.57 15.91
CA THR A 71 -6.88 12.54 16.88
C THR A 71 -7.00 11.99 18.29
N ALA A 72 -7.19 10.68 18.43
CA ALA A 72 -7.22 9.99 19.72
C ALA A 72 -5.82 9.84 20.34
N GLY A 73 -4.74 10.16 19.61
CA GLY A 73 -3.37 10.10 20.08
C GLY A 73 -2.66 8.76 19.78
N ASP A 74 -3.25 7.90 18.95
CA ASP A 74 -2.63 6.63 18.59
C ASP A 74 -1.37 6.84 17.74
N THR A 75 -0.37 5.99 17.94
CA THR A 75 0.84 5.93 17.10
C THR A 75 0.54 5.25 15.77
N ASP A 76 1.36 5.51 14.75
CA ASP A 76 1.19 4.92 13.41
C ASP A 76 1.13 3.38 13.49
N GLN A 77 1.97 2.78 14.32
CA GLN A 77 2.01 1.33 14.50
C GLN A 77 0.72 0.80 15.15
N GLN A 78 0.19 1.47 16.18
CA GLN A 78 -1.08 1.10 16.79
C GLN A 78 -2.24 1.19 15.79
N ILE A 79 -2.22 2.19 14.91
CA ILE A 79 -3.22 2.33 13.84
C ILE A 79 -3.12 1.17 12.86
N LEU A 80 -1.93 0.85 12.35
CA LEU A 80 -1.70 -0.26 11.43
C LEU A 80 -2.07 -1.61 12.06
N ASP A 81 -1.75 -1.81 13.34
CA ASP A 81 -2.11 -3.00 14.09
C ASP A 81 -3.63 -3.12 14.25
N HIS A 82 -4.33 -2.02 14.57
CA HIS A 82 -5.79 -1.98 14.64
C HIS A 82 -6.44 -2.30 13.29
N MET A 83 -5.88 -1.79 12.19
CA MET A 83 -6.36 -2.13 10.85
C MET A 83 -6.14 -3.60 10.53
N THR A 84 -4.98 -4.15 10.89
CA THR A 84 -4.65 -5.58 10.69
C THR A 84 -5.59 -6.48 11.50
N GLU A 85 -5.90 -6.11 12.73
CA GLU A 85 -6.80 -6.88 13.61
C GLU A 85 -8.21 -6.95 13.03
N ARG A 86 -8.70 -5.85 12.44
CA ARG A 86 -10.07 -5.76 11.91
C ARG A 86 -10.23 -6.24 10.48
N TYR A 87 -9.25 -5.97 9.61
CA TYR A 87 -9.33 -6.22 8.17
C TYR A 87 -8.35 -7.30 7.68
N GLY A 88 -7.54 -7.86 8.59
CA GLY A 88 -6.53 -8.86 8.28
C GLY A 88 -5.23 -8.26 7.74
N GLU A 89 -4.19 -9.08 7.60
CA GLU A 89 -2.87 -8.62 7.14
C GLU A 89 -2.89 -8.13 5.68
N PHE A 90 -3.84 -8.59 4.87
CA PHE A 90 -3.96 -8.18 3.46
C PHE A 90 -4.27 -6.69 3.28
N VAL A 91 -4.80 -6.03 4.32
CA VAL A 91 -4.99 -4.57 4.31
C VAL A 91 -3.66 -3.83 4.23
N LEU A 92 -2.55 -4.43 4.66
CA LEU A 92 -1.24 -3.80 4.57
C LEU A 92 -0.70 -3.96 3.15
N LEU A 93 -0.26 -2.86 2.56
CA LEU A 93 0.39 -2.89 1.24
C LEU A 93 1.69 -3.70 1.30
N LYS A 94 2.42 -3.59 2.41
CA LYS A 94 3.62 -4.36 2.73
C LYS A 94 3.31 -5.35 3.86
N PRO A 95 3.52 -6.65 3.65
CA PRO A 95 3.28 -7.65 4.70
C PRO A 95 4.24 -7.45 5.88
N LYS A 96 3.83 -7.90 7.06
CA LYS A 96 4.69 -7.82 8.26
C LYS A 96 5.84 -8.80 8.11
N TRP A 97 6.97 -8.49 8.73
CA TRP A 97 8.05 -9.47 8.88
C TRP A 97 7.61 -10.55 9.87
N SER A 98 7.07 -11.64 9.33
CA SER A 98 6.70 -12.84 10.05
C SER A 98 7.52 -14.03 9.55
N ALA A 99 7.68 -15.07 10.37
CA ALA A 99 8.38 -16.28 9.96
C ALA A 99 7.74 -16.92 8.70
N GLN A 100 6.41 -16.83 8.59
CA GLN A 100 5.66 -17.32 7.44
C GLN A 100 5.97 -16.50 6.17
N ASN A 101 5.94 -15.18 6.25
CA ASN A 101 6.29 -14.32 5.12
C ASN A 101 7.75 -14.51 4.74
N ALA A 102 8.66 -14.58 5.71
CA ALA A 102 10.08 -14.85 5.47
C ALA A 102 10.31 -16.18 4.74
N ALA A 103 9.57 -17.25 5.08
CA ALA A 103 9.65 -18.51 4.36
C ALA A 103 9.27 -18.38 2.88
N LEU A 104 8.22 -17.60 2.56
CA LEU A 104 7.84 -17.30 1.17
C LEU A 104 8.94 -16.53 0.42
N TRP A 105 9.60 -15.58 1.09
CA TRP A 105 10.71 -14.83 0.52
C TRP A 105 11.99 -15.66 0.33
N LEU A 106 12.21 -16.69 1.17
CA LEU A 106 13.37 -17.58 1.09
C LEU A 106 13.21 -18.70 0.04
N ALA A 107 11.98 -19.05 -0.33
CA ALA A 107 11.69 -20.13 -1.26
C ALA A 107 12.43 -20.03 -2.62
N PRO A 108 12.51 -18.86 -3.30
CA PRO A 108 13.26 -18.73 -4.55
C PRO A 108 14.74 -19.08 -4.40
N PHE A 109 15.37 -18.67 -3.29
CA PHE A 109 16.77 -18.96 -3.02
C PHE A 109 17.02 -20.45 -2.77
N LEU A 110 16.11 -21.12 -2.04
CA LEU A 110 16.17 -22.56 -1.81
C LEU A 110 16.10 -23.34 -3.13
N VAL A 111 15.18 -22.96 -4.03
CA VAL A 111 15.04 -23.58 -5.36
C VAL A 111 16.30 -23.35 -6.21
N LEU A 112 16.86 -22.14 -6.20
CA LEU A 112 18.11 -21.83 -6.91
C LEU A 112 19.29 -22.65 -6.39
N MET A 113 19.44 -22.77 -5.06
CA MET A 113 20.50 -23.55 -4.42
C MET A 113 20.38 -25.04 -4.76
N LEU A 114 19.16 -25.59 -4.74
CA LEU A 114 18.88 -26.96 -5.16
C LEU A 114 19.25 -27.18 -6.63
N GLY A 115 18.82 -26.30 -7.53
CA GLY A 115 19.15 -26.37 -8.95
C GLY A 115 20.66 -26.32 -9.21
N LEU A 116 21.37 -25.40 -8.55
CA LEU A 116 22.82 -25.27 -8.66
C LEU A 116 23.55 -26.53 -8.15
N CYS A 117 23.13 -27.07 -7.00
CA CYS A 117 23.68 -28.31 -6.46
C CYS A 117 23.55 -29.48 -7.43
N LEU A 118 22.38 -29.63 -8.07
CA LEU A 118 22.14 -30.66 -9.07
C LEU A 118 23.01 -30.48 -10.32
N LEU A 119 23.18 -29.24 -10.80
CA LEU A 119 24.04 -28.94 -11.95
C LEU A 119 25.51 -29.28 -11.66
N ILE A 120 26.04 -28.88 -10.51
CA ILE A 120 27.42 -29.18 -10.10
C ILE A 120 27.63 -30.70 -10.01
N LYS A 121 26.70 -31.42 -9.36
CA LYS A 121 26.74 -32.89 -9.26
C LYS A 121 26.71 -33.57 -10.63
N ARG A 122 25.98 -33.04 -11.61
CA ARG A 122 25.95 -33.59 -12.99
C ARG A 122 27.24 -33.31 -13.77
N ARG A 123 27.89 -32.17 -13.56
CA ARG A 123 29.17 -31.85 -14.23
C ARG A 123 30.33 -32.71 -13.74
N GLY A 124 30.36 -33.07 -12.46
CA GLY A 124 31.40 -33.96 -11.90
C GLY A 124 31.23 -35.46 -12.21
N LYS A 125 30.16 -35.85 -12.92
CA LYS A 125 29.87 -37.24 -13.30
C LYS A 125 30.14 -37.55 -14.78
N LYS A 126 30.54 -36.54 -15.57
CA LYS A 126 31.15 -36.67 -16.90
C LYS A 126 32.66 -36.61 -16.74
#